data_AF-A0A956UYC0-F1
#
_entry.id   AF-A0A956UYC0-F1
#
_cell.length_a   1.000
_cell.length_b   1.000
_cell.length_c   1.000
_cell.angle_alpha   90.00
_cell.angle_beta   90.00
_cell.angle_gamma   90.00
#
_symmetry.space_group_name_H-M   'P 1'
#
loop_
_entity.id
_entity.type
_entity.pdbx_description
1 polymer ?
#
loop_
_entity_poly.entity_id
_entity_poly.type
_entity_poly.pdbx_seq_one_letter_code
_entity_poly.pdbx_strand_id
1 'polypeptide(L)'
;MKTTSKRSLRRKLSPEMICEIVQRYESGEYTTDLSREYGISKSGLLKLLREEGVRMRKQPITPEDEQNAVNLYQGGMTINQVVEQIGYSYGTIRRVLYE
;
A
#
# COMPACT_ATOMS: atom_id res chain seq x y z
N MET A 1 9.71 -19.06 11.71
CA MET A 1 9.01 -17.77 11.49
C MET A 1 7.55 -17.94 11.92
N LYS A 2 7.08 -17.19 12.93
CA LYS A 2 5.74 -17.41 13.53
C LYS A 2 4.66 -16.71 12.70
N THR A 3 3.85 -17.49 12.00
CA THR A 3 2.63 -17.05 11.30
C THR A 3 1.59 -16.60 12.34
N THR A 4 1.57 -15.31 12.66
CA THR A 4 0.59 -14.79 13.63
C THR A 4 -0.77 -14.72 12.95
N SER A 5 -1.67 -15.64 13.32
CA SER A 5 -3.03 -15.73 12.82
C SER A 5 -3.85 -14.46 13.14
N LYS A 6 -4.69 -14.03 12.18
CA LYS A 6 -5.59 -12.86 12.23
C LYS A 6 -6.30 -12.68 13.58
N ARG A 7 -6.74 -13.79 14.18
CA ARG A 7 -7.50 -13.81 15.42
C ARG A 7 -6.67 -13.47 16.66
N SER A 8 -5.34 -13.64 16.61
CA SER A 8 -4.44 -13.32 17.73
C SER A 8 -4.03 -11.84 17.72
N LEU A 9 -3.91 -11.21 16.55
CA LEU A 9 -3.52 -9.80 16.44
C LEU A 9 -4.61 -8.85 16.94
N ARG A 10 -5.87 -9.04 16.49
CA ARG A 10 -7.02 -8.25 16.97
C ARG A 10 -7.37 -8.49 18.45
N ARG A 11 -6.79 -9.54 19.07
CA ARG A 11 -6.93 -9.81 20.51
C ARG A 11 -5.83 -9.14 21.35
N LYS A 12 -4.74 -8.71 20.70
CA LYS A 12 -3.60 -8.03 21.32
C LYS A 12 -3.62 -6.52 21.08
N LEU A 13 -4.19 -6.07 19.98
CA LEU A 13 -4.29 -4.66 19.60
C LEU A 13 -5.71 -4.17 19.87
N SER A 14 -5.83 -3.09 20.64
CA SER A 14 -7.10 -2.39 20.79
C SER A 14 -7.47 -1.69 19.47
N PRO A 15 -8.75 -1.36 19.25
CA PRO A 15 -9.17 -0.57 18.10
C PRO A 15 -8.43 0.77 17.98
N GLU A 16 -8.10 1.39 19.12
CA GLU A 16 -7.33 2.64 19.18
C GLU A 16 -5.90 2.45 18.65
N MET A 17 -5.22 1.36 19.04
CA MET A 17 -3.89 1.04 18.52
C MET A 17 -3.90 0.77 17.01
N ILE A 18 -4.97 0.15 16.50
CA ILE A 18 -5.13 -0.08 15.06
C ILE A 18 -5.27 1.25 14.32
N CYS A 19 -6.10 2.16 14.84
CA CYS A 19 -6.29 3.49 14.26
C CYS A 19 -4.97 4.29 14.25
N GLU A 20 -4.21 4.25 15.35
CA GLU A 20 -2.90 4.90 15.44
C GLU A 20 -1.90 4.33 14.42
N ILE A 21 -1.81 3.01 14.30
CA ILE A 21 -0.97 2.32 13.31
C ILE A 21 -1.33 2.76 11.89
N VAL A 22 -2.62 2.87 11.57
CA VAL A 22 -3.11 3.33 10.27
C VAL A 22 -2.68 4.78 10.03
N GLN A 23 -2.95 5.69 10.96
CA GLN A 23 -2.59 7.10 10.84
C GLN A 23 -1.09 7.31 10.67
N ARG A 24 -0.25 6.61 11.44
CA ARG A 24 1.20 6.69 11.33
C ARG A 24 1.71 6.15 9.98
N TYR A 25 1.14 5.04 9.52
CA TYR A 25 1.46 4.51 8.19
C TYR A 25 1.05 5.45 7.06
N GLU A 26 -0.13 6.08 7.16
CA GLU A 26 -0.61 7.08 6.20
C GLU A 26 0.26 8.34 6.22
N SER A 27 0.68 8.79 7.40
CA SER A 27 1.64 9.89 7.59
C SER A 27 3.03 9.57 7.02
N GLY A 28 3.34 8.28 6.91
CA GLY A 28 4.45 7.77 6.11
C GLY A 28 5.56 7.09 6.86
N GLU A 29 5.31 6.72 8.11
CA GLU A 29 6.19 5.82 8.84
C GLU A 29 6.32 4.46 8.15
N TYR A 30 7.51 3.88 8.27
CA TYR A 30 7.77 2.58 7.68
C TYR A 30 7.14 1.47 8.51
N THR A 31 6.56 0.49 7.81
CA THR A 31 6.04 -0.75 8.41
C THR A 31 7.08 -1.50 9.25
N THR A 32 8.38 -1.29 9.02
CA THR A 32 9.46 -1.88 9.83
C THR A 32 9.53 -1.28 11.22
N ASP A 33 9.34 0.03 11.33
CA ASP A 33 9.44 0.76 12.60
C ASP A 33 8.18 0.48 13.43
N LEU A 34 7.01 0.60 12.81
CA LEU A 34 5.72 0.20 13.39
C LEU A 34 5.71 -1.29 13.82
N SER A 35 6.29 -2.18 13.02
CA SER A 35 6.39 -3.61 13.38
C SER A 35 7.22 -3.82 14.65
N ARG A 36 8.32 -3.08 14.79
CA ARG A 36 9.19 -3.17 15.97
C ARG A 36 8.53 -2.54 17.21
N GLU A 37 7.93 -1.37 17.07
CA GLU A 37 7.30 -0.63 18.17
C GLU A 37 6.12 -1.40 18.77
N TYR A 38 5.24 -1.92 17.93
CA TYR A 38 4.04 -2.64 18.38
C TYR A 38 4.27 -4.15 18.58
N GLY A 39 5.49 -4.66 18.33
CA GLY A 39 5.84 -6.08 18.50
C GLY A 39 5.09 -7.03 17.54
N ILE A 40 4.63 -6.52 16.40
CA ILE A 40 3.87 -7.24 15.38
C ILE A 40 4.83 -7.71 14.29
N SER A 41 4.58 -8.86 13.65
CA SER A 41 5.35 -9.22 12.46
C SER A 41 4.98 -8.32 11.27
N LYS A 42 5.96 -7.94 10.45
CA LYS A 42 5.73 -7.13 9.22
C LYS A 42 4.58 -7.67 8.36
N SER A 43 4.50 -8.98 8.18
CA SER A 43 3.41 -9.63 7.43
C SER A 43 2.05 -9.47 8.10
N GLY A 44 1.99 -9.53 9.44
CA GLY A 44 0.78 -9.30 10.21
C GLY A 44 0.32 -7.85 10.15
N LEU A 45 1.27 -6.91 10.23
CA LEU A 45 1.02 -5.47 10.10
C LEU A 45 0.48 -5.11 8.71
N LEU A 46 1.11 -5.62 7.64
CA LEU A 46 0.62 -5.43 6.28
C LEU A 46 -0.79 -6.00 6.11
N LYS A 47 -1.06 -7.19 6.67
CA LYS A 47 -2.41 -7.76 6.61
C LYS A 47 -3.43 -6.89 7.35
N LEU A 48 -3.08 -6.34 8.50
CA LEU A 48 -3.90 -5.40 9.26
C LEU A 48 -4.22 -4.16 8.41
N LEU A 49 -3.20 -3.48 7.88
CA LEU A 49 -3.37 -2.28 7.05
C LEU A 49 -4.26 -2.55 5.83
N ARG A 50 -4.14 -3.72 5.19
CA ARG A 50 -5.02 -4.12 4.08
C ARG A 50 -6.47 -4.31 4.52
N GLU A 51 -6.69 -4.90 5.70
CA GLU A 51 -8.04 -5.10 6.25
C GLU A 51 -8.70 -3.78 6.65
N GLU A 52 -7.92 -2.80 7.09
CA GLU A 52 -8.40 -1.45 7.39
C GLU A 52 -8.58 -0.58 6.12
N GLY A 53 -8.41 -1.16 4.93
CA GLY A 53 -8.63 -0.48 3.65
C GLY A 53 -7.50 0.48 3.24
N VAL A 54 -6.37 0.44 3.94
CA VAL A 54 -5.25 1.34 3.67
C VAL A 54 -4.55 0.92 2.38
N ARG A 55 -4.42 1.86 1.44
CA ARG A 55 -3.67 1.64 0.19
C ARG A 55 -2.20 1.42 0.51
N MET A 56 -1.68 0.24 0.17
CA MET A 56 -0.28 -0.05 0.41
C MET A 56 0.62 0.78 -0.51
N ARG A 57 1.61 1.43 0.08
CA ARG A 57 2.70 2.07 -0.65
C ARG A 57 3.50 1.02 -1.41
N LYS A 58 3.83 1.31 -2.68
CA LYS A 58 4.61 0.46 -3.60
C LYS A 58 3.97 -0.92 -3.88
N GLN A 59 2.69 -0.94 -4.23
CA GLN A 59 2.14 -2.13 -4.88
C GLN A 59 2.69 -2.22 -6.31
N PRO A 60 3.02 -3.43 -6.80
CA PRO A 60 3.17 -3.63 -8.23
C PRO A 60 1.87 -3.19 -8.90
N ILE A 61 2.00 -2.49 -10.02
CA ILE A 61 0.85 -2.09 -10.81
C ILE A 61 0.08 -3.35 -11.21
N THR A 62 -1.25 -3.29 -11.12
CA THR A 62 -2.07 -4.41 -11.57
C THR A 62 -2.11 -4.41 -13.09
N PRO A 63 -2.31 -5.56 -13.76
CA PRO A 63 -2.45 -5.61 -15.22
C PRO A 63 -3.60 -4.73 -15.74
N GLU A 64 -4.66 -4.57 -14.94
CA GLU A 64 -5.80 -3.69 -15.25
C GLU A 64 -5.40 -2.21 -15.22
N ASP A 65 -4.69 -1.80 -14.16
CA ASP A 65 -4.15 -0.44 -14.03
C ASP A 65 -3.07 -0.14 -15.09
N GLU A 66 -2.28 -1.14 -15.47
CA GLU A 66 -1.30 -1.05 -16.54
C GLU A 66 -1.97 -0.80 -17.89
N GLN A 67 -3.00 -1.57 -18.24
CA GLN A 67 -3.76 -1.33 -19.48
C GLN A 67 -4.45 0.04 -19.46
N ASN A 68 -4.98 0.46 -18.31
CA ASN A 68 -5.54 1.79 -18.14
C ASN A 68 -4.48 2.89 -18.34
N ALA A 69 -3.26 2.71 -17.81
CA ALA A 69 -2.15 3.64 -17.98
C ALA A 69 -1.77 3.81 -19.46
N VAL A 70 -1.67 2.70 -20.19
CA VAL A 70 -1.39 2.70 -21.63
C VAL A 70 -2.50 3.39 -22.40
N ASN A 71 -3.77 3.07 -22.12
CA ASN A 71 -4.92 3.67 -22.81
C ASN A 71 -4.99 5.19 -22.59
N LEU A 72 -4.75 5.66 -21.36
CA LEU A 72 -4.76 7.10 -21.04
C LEU A 72 -3.62 7.84 -21.72
N TYR A 73 -2.41 7.25 -21.71
CA TYR A 73 -1.26 7.82 -22.41
C TYR A 73 -1.46 7.87 -23.93
N GLN A 74 -1.99 6.80 -24.53
CA GLN A 74 -2.36 6.77 -25.95
C GLN A 74 -3.49 7.76 -26.28
N GLY A 75 -4.36 8.06 -25.31
CA GLY A 75 -5.37 9.11 -25.40
C GLY A 75 -4.82 10.54 -25.36
N GLY A 76 -3.49 10.72 -25.30
CA GLY A 76 -2.82 12.02 -25.31
C GLY A 76 -2.58 12.62 -23.92
N MET A 77 -2.86 11.88 -22.84
CA MET A 77 -2.49 12.34 -21.49
C MET A 77 -0.99 12.25 -21.25
N THR A 78 -0.46 13.21 -20.50
CA THR A 78 0.92 13.17 -20.02
C THR A 78 1.08 12.14 -18.91
N ILE A 79 2.30 11.63 -18.71
CA ILE A 79 2.61 10.68 -17.62
C ILE A 79 2.17 11.21 -16.26
N ASN A 80 2.31 12.52 -16.01
CA ASN A 80 1.87 13.14 -14.76
C ASN A 80 0.35 13.06 -14.57
N GLN A 81 -0.44 13.28 -15.62
CA GLN A 81 -1.90 13.15 -15.55
C GLN A 81 -2.32 11.69 -15.31
N VAL A 82 -1.64 10.74 -15.95
CA VAL A 82 -1.88 9.30 -15.73
C VAL A 82 -1.56 8.92 -14.28
N VAL A 83 -0.46 9.43 -13.72
CA VAL A 83 -0.07 9.25 -12.32
C VAL A 83 -1.14 9.76 -11.36
N GLU A 84 -1.69 10.95 -11.61
CA GLU A 84 -2.76 11.51 -10.79
C GLU A 84 -4.06 10.70 -10.89
N GLN A 85 -4.38 10.18 -12.08
CA GLN A 85 -5.62 9.46 -12.32
C GLN A 85 -5.61 8.03 -11.76
N ILE A 86 -4.49 7.31 -11.89
CA ILE A 86 -4.38 5.91 -11.46
C ILE A 86 -3.81 5.83 -10.03
N GLY A 87 -3.08 6.84 -9.56
CA GLY A 87 -2.56 6.92 -8.19
C GLY A 87 -1.31 6.09 -7.92
N TYR A 88 -0.58 5.68 -8.97
CA TYR A 88 0.73 5.06 -8.85
C TYR A 88 1.86 6.08 -9.01
N SER A 89 3.05 5.75 -8.53
CA SER A 89 4.20 6.65 -8.67
C SER A 89 4.60 6.87 -10.13
N TYR A 90 5.17 8.04 -10.44
CA TYR A 90 5.71 8.35 -11.76
C TYR A 90 6.68 7.29 -12.27
N GLY A 91 7.55 6.76 -11.41
CA GLY A 91 8.47 5.68 -11.78
C GLY A 91 7.76 4.39 -12.19
N THR A 92 6.63 4.07 -11.55
CA THR A 92 5.80 2.91 -11.90
C THR A 92 5.17 3.09 -13.28
N ILE A 93 4.50 4.22 -13.52
CA ILE A 93 3.85 4.48 -14.82
C ILE A 93 4.88 4.61 -15.95
N ARG A 94 5.98 5.32 -15.71
CA ARG A 94 7.08 5.42 -16.69
C ARG A 94 7.62 4.04 -17.05
N ARG A 95 7.83 3.17 -16.05
CA ARG A 95 8.29 1.81 -16.31
C ARG A 95 7.32 1.06 -17.23
N VAL A 96 6.02 1.10 -16.94
CA VAL A 96 4.97 0.45 -17.76
C VAL A 96 4.92 0.96 -19.19
N LEU A 97 5.10 2.27 -19.40
CA LEU A 97 5.00 2.87 -20.73
C LEU A 97 6.26 2.70 -21.59
N TYR A 98 7.39 2.32 -21.01
CA TYR A 98 8.69 2.23 -21.70
C TYR A 98 9.40 0.86 -21.53
N GLU A 99 8.79 -0.12 -20.86
CA GLU A 99 9.20 -1.54 -20.89
C GLU A 99 8.68 -2.22 -22.16
#